data_AF-A0A9W9A6S6-F1
#
_entry.id   AF-A0A9W9A6S6-F1
#
_cell.length_a   1.000
_cell.length_b   1.000
_cell.length_c   1.000
_cell.angle_alpha   90.00
_cell.angle_beta   90.00
_cell.angle_gamma   90.00
#
_symmetry.space_group_name_H-M   'P 1'
#
loop_
_entity.id
_entity.type
_entity.pdbx_description
1 polymer ?
#
loop_
_entity_poly.entity_id
_entity_poly.type
_entity_poly.pdbx_seq_one_letter_code
_entity_poly.pdbx_strand_id
1 'polypeptide(L)'
;MAGALPLILAWQLDSKEMGKFTQNEWLKATSKLKISSLPPLVTALSDLDNLLILNQSLVKSNPKTDPYDRGTYLNYARNIKEAYQRLYMFCFNLAKPEQSKNIDMETSAALWSVILSPKYPVMQEVLEFISENESVYKATNKDLWTMMLEFCETVKPDLQDYESDGAWPTLLDDFVEWKKAKVT
;
A
#
# COMPACT_ATOMS: atom_id res chain seq x y z
N MET A 1 -13.60 7.11 8.50
CA MET A 1 -12.24 6.54 8.37
C MET A 1 -11.99 6.36 6.88
N ALA A 2 -11.40 7.35 6.24
CA ALA A 2 -10.88 7.25 4.89
C ALA A 2 -9.35 7.36 4.98
N GLY A 3 -8.61 6.57 4.20
CA GLY A 3 -7.15 6.54 4.23
C GLY A 3 -6.56 5.20 4.67
N ALA A 4 -5.23 5.14 4.83
CA ALA A 4 -4.49 3.89 4.98
C ALA A 4 -4.47 3.30 6.40
N LEU A 5 -4.93 4.05 7.42
CA LEU A 5 -4.86 3.63 8.82
C LEU A 5 -5.49 2.25 9.09
N PRO A 6 -6.66 1.87 8.53
CA PRO A 6 -7.21 0.53 8.71
C PRO A 6 -6.32 -0.58 8.15
N LEU A 7 -5.66 -0.35 7.01
CA LEU A 7 -4.73 -1.29 6.40
C LEU A 7 -3.44 -1.42 7.23
N ILE A 8 -2.92 -0.30 7.73
CA ILE A 8 -1.76 -0.27 8.64
C ILE A 8 -2.10 -0.99 9.94
N LEU A 9 -3.29 -0.78 10.49
CA LEU A 9 -3.75 -1.49 11.68
C LEU A 9 -3.80 -3.00 11.42
N ALA A 10 -4.45 -3.44 10.33
CA ALA A 10 -4.49 -4.85 9.95
C ALA A 10 -3.09 -5.44 9.81
N TRP A 11 -2.15 -4.69 9.23
CA TRP A 11 -0.76 -5.09 9.09
C TRP A 11 -0.03 -5.22 10.43
N GLN A 12 -0.21 -4.26 11.36
CA GLN A 12 0.37 -4.33 12.70
C GLN A 12 -0.20 -5.48 13.54
N LEU A 13 -1.45 -5.87 13.28
CA LEU A 13 -2.10 -7.01 13.91
C LEU A 13 -1.73 -8.36 13.28
N ASP A 14 -1.02 -8.37 12.15
CA ASP A 14 -0.79 -9.56 11.33
C ASP A 14 -2.10 -10.27 10.96
N SER A 15 -3.14 -9.47 10.68
CA SER A 15 -4.50 -9.95 10.43
C SER A 15 -4.56 -10.89 9.23
N LYS A 16 -5.40 -11.92 9.33
CA LYS A 16 -5.63 -12.89 8.26
C LYS A 16 -6.91 -12.64 7.46
N GLU A 17 -7.83 -11.83 7.97
CA GLU A 17 -9.12 -11.60 7.34
C GLU A 17 -9.43 -10.10 7.27
N MET A 18 -9.75 -9.62 6.07
CA MET A 18 -10.12 -8.22 5.87
C MET A 18 -11.37 -7.87 6.69
N GLY A 19 -11.31 -6.76 7.43
CA GLY A 19 -12.46 -6.22 8.17
C GLY A 19 -12.78 -6.95 9.48
N LYS A 20 -11.99 -7.95 9.89
CA LYS A 20 -12.16 -8.66 11.17
C LYS A 20 -10.82 -8.82 11.89
N PHE A 21 -10.86 -8.70 13.21
CA PHE A 21 -9.71 -8.97 14.08
C PHE A 21 -10.12 -9.92 15.18
N THR A 22 -9.28 -10.92 15.42
CA THR A 22 -9.40 -11.81 16.57
C THR A 22 -8.90 -11.11 17.84
N GLN A 23 -9.39 -11.55 19.00
CA GLN A 23 -8.90 -11.06 20.28
C GLN A 23 -7.39 -11.27 20.44
N ASN A 24 -6.87 -12.40 19.93
CA ASN A 24 -5.45 -12.73 20.03
C ASN A 24 -4.56 -11.79 19.19
N GLU A 25 -4.95 -11.50 17.94
CA GLU A 25 -4.26 -10.51 17.09
C GLU A 25 -4.20 -9.15 17.79
N TRP A 26 -5.34 -8.69 18.32
CA TRP A 26 -5.43 -7.42 19.02
C TRP A 26 -4.52 -7.37 20.26
N LEU A 27 -4.62 -8.37 21.14
CA LEU A 27 -3.84 -8.41 22.39
C LEU A 27 -2.34 -8.52 22.13
N LYS A 28 -1.94 -9.34 21.15
CA LYS A 28 -0.53 -9.50 20.76
C LYS A 28 0.06 -8.17 20.28
N ALA A 29 -0.62 -7.47 19.38
CA ALA A 29 -0.13 -6.22 18.81
C ALA A 29 -0.10 -5.08 19.85
N THR A 30 -1.19 -4.88 20.59
CA THR A 30 -1.28 -3.82 21.61
C THR A 30 -0.31 -4.03 22.78
N SER A 31 -0.10 -5.28 23.20
CA SER A 31 0.91 -5.61 24.22
C SER A 31 2.33 -5.32 23.74
N LYS A 32 2.66 -5.68 22.49
CA LYS A 32 3.97 -5.41 21.88
C LYS A 32 4.27 -3.90 21.81
N LEU A 33 3.26 -3.10 21.48
CA LEU A 33 3.38 -1.63 21.39
C LEU A 33 3.21 -0.93 22.75
N LYS A 34 2.89 -1.67 23.82
CA LYS A 34 2.55 -1.16 25.15
C LYS A 34 1.41 -0.13 25.13
N ILE A 35 0.39 -0.39 24.32
CA ILE A 35 -0.76 0.50 24.13
C ILE A 35 -1.94 -0.02 24.95
N SER A 36 -2.51 0.84 25.79
CA SER A 36 -3.67 0.54 26.65
C SER A 36 -4.90 1.40 26.36
N SER A 37 -4.82 2.30 25.37
CA SER A 37 -5.92 3.20 24.99
C SER A 37 -5.86 3.56 23.50
N LEU A 38 -6.95 4.12 22.97
CA LEU A 38 -7.04 4.47 21.54
C LEU A 38 -6.14 5.63 21.10
N PRO A 39 -5.92 6.71 21.87
CA PRO A 39 -5.11 7.83 21.38
C PRO A 39 -3.65 7.46 21.02
N PRO A 40 -2.92 6.68 21.85
CA PRO A 40 -1.61 6.15 21.46
C PRO A 40 -1.65 5.22 20.25
N LEU A 41 -2.73 4.43 20.08
CA LEU A 41 -2.93 3.61 18.90
C LEU A 41 -3.02 4.45 17.64
N VAL A 42 -3.90 5.46 17.64
CA VAL A 42 -4.03 6.38 16.51
C VAL A 42 -2.69 7.05 16.20
N THR A 43 -1.96 7.49 17.23
CA THR A 43 -0.62 8.08 17.06
C THR A 43 0.35 7.09 16.40
N ALA A 44 0.39 5.83 16.86
CA ALA A 44 1.26 4.81 16.30
C ALA A 44 0.94 4.50 14.82
N LEU A 45 -0.35 4.46 14.46
CA LEU A 45 -0.77 4.24 13.08
C LEU A 45 -0.45 5.44 12.20
N SER A 46 -0.68 6.67 12.69
CA SER A 46 -0.33 7.90 11.98
C SER A 46 1.17 8.06 11.78
N ASP A 47 1.99 7.70 12.78
CA ASP A 47 3.46 7.69 12.66
C ASP A 47 3.89 6.77 11.49
N LEU A 48 3.27 5.60 11.34
CA LEU A 48 3.54 4.67 10.23
C LEU A 48 3.00 5.15 8.88
N ASP A 49 1.82 5.75 8.83
CA ASP A 49 1.23 6.32 7.62
C ASP A 49 2.13 7.42 7.04
N ASN A 50 2.55 8.33 7.93
CA ASN A 50 3.50 9.39 7.64
C ASN A 50 4.83 8.83 7.11
N LEU A 51 5.36 7.78 7.73
CA LEU A 51 6.63 7.16 7.35
C LEU A 51 6.57 6.43 5.99
N LEU A 52 5.55 5.61 5.78
CA LEU A 52 5.51 4.62 4.70
C LEU A 52 4.80 5.16 3.44
N ILE A 53 3.73 5.94 3.63
CA ILE A 53 2.81 6.32 2.54
C ILE A 53 3.00 7.79 2.18
N LEU A 54 3.01 8.69 3.17
CA LEU A 54 3.07 10.15 2.93
C LEU A 54 4.49 10.72 2.79
N ASN A 55 5.53 9.88 2.83
CA ASN A 55 6.95 10.29 2.72
C ASN A 55 7.37 11.42 3.69
N GLN A 56 6.79 11.45 4.89
CA GLN A 56 7.15 12.45 5.90
C GLN A 56 8.41 12.06 6.68
N SER A 57 9.03 13.06 7.30
CA SER A 57 10.25 12.88 8.10
C SER A 57 10.04 11.98 9.31
N LEU A 58 11.10 11.29 9.73
CA LEU A 58 11.10 10.44 10.91
C LEU A 58 10.66 11.19 12.18
N VAL A 59 9.84 10.53 12.98
CA VAL A 59 9.44 11.03 14.29
C VAL A 59 10.60 10.85 15.27
N LYS A 60 10.95 11.91 16.00
CA LYS A 60 11.94 11.85 17.07
C LYS A 60 11.39 11.01 18.22
N SER A 61 12.16 10.01 18.66
CA SER A 61 11.79 9.13 19.77
C SER A 61 12.52 9.54 21.05
N ASN A 62 11.77 9.61 22.15
CA ASN A 62 12.27 9.72 23.50
C ASN A 62 11.45 8.75 24.39
N PRO A 63 12.01 7.62 24.82
CA PRO A 63 11.28 6.59 25.56
C PRO A 63 10.57 7.06 26.83
N LYS A 64 10.97 8.21 27.41
CA LYS A 64 10.32 8.78 28.60
C LYS A 64 9.04 9.55 28.30
N THR A 65 8.89 10.05 27.07
CA THR A 65 7.78 10.93 26.65
C THR A 65 6.99 10.36 25.49
N ASP A 66 7.47 9.28 24.86
CA ASP A 66 6.80 8.64 23.74
C ASP A 66 5.42 8.09 24.19
N PRO A 67 4.35 8.31 23.41
CA PRO A 67 3.01 7.87 23.78
C PRO A 67 2.84 6.34 23.69
N TYR A 68 3.75 5.63 23.01
CA TYR A 68 3.78 4.18 22.87
C TYR A 68 5.22 3.68 22.66
N ASP A 69 5.43 2.36 22.68
CA ASP A 69 6.72 1.75 22.38
C ASP A 69 7.05 1.85 20.88
N ARG A 70 7.90 2.82 20.52
CA ARG A 70 8.34 3.06 19.13
C ARG A 70 9.35 2.04 18.60
N GLY A 71 9.70 0.98 19.34
CA GLY A 71 10.66 -0.02 18.88
C GLY A 71 10.31 -0.63 17.52
N THR A 72 9.03 -0.94 17.29
CA THR A 72 8.56 -1.46 15.99
C THR A 72 8.65 -0.41 14.88
N TYR A 73 8.25 0.83 15.16
CA TYR A 73 8.36 1.96 14.23
C TYR A 73 9.81 2.20 13.80
N LEU A 74 10.74 2.29 14.76
CA LEU A 74 12.16 2.50 14.50
C LEU A 74 12.77 1.36 13.70
N ASN A 75 12.30 0.12 13.88
CA ASN A 75 12.76 -1.00 13.07
C ASN A 75 12.36 -0.84 11.60
N TYR A 76 11.13 -0.42 11.30
CA TYR A 76 10.73 -0.13 9.93
C TYR A 76 11.49 1.07 9.34
N ALA A 77 11.78 2.10 10.15
CA ALA A 77 12.54 3.26 9.72
C ALA A 77 13.99 2.95 9.29
N ARG A 78 14.56 1.81 9.70
CA ARG A 78 15.90 1.36 9.26
C ARG A 78 15.94 0.99 7.78
N ASN A 79 14.85 0.47 7.25
CA ASN A 79 14.71 0.12 5.83
C ASN A 79 13.27 0.39 5.37
N ILE A 80 12.99 1.67 5.10
CA ILE A 80 11.64 2.14 4.74
C ILE A 80 11.15 1.45 3.46
N LYS A 81 12.04 1.24 2.47
CA LYS A 81 11.70 0.58 1.21
C LYS A 81 11.20 -0.84 1.44
N GLU A 82 11.94 -1.64 2.20
CA GLU A 82 11.53 -3.01 2.52
C GLU A 82 10.25 -3.04 3.36
N ALA A 83 10.11 -2.14 4.34
CA ALA A 83 8.90 -2.05 5.16
C ALA A 83 7.67 -1.71 4.31
N TYR A 84 7.80 -0.78 3.36
CA TYR A 84 6.74 -0.41 2.43
C TYR A 84 6.38 -1.56 1.49
N GLN A 85 7.36 -2.25 0.90
CA GLN A 85 7.13 -3.45 0.08
C GLN A 85 6.40 -4.56 0.85
N ARG A 86 6.75 -4.75 2.12
CA ARG A 86 6.06 -5.71 3.00
C ARG A 86 4.61 -5.32 3.28
N LEU A 87 4.33 -4.04 3.53
CA LEU A 87 2.96 -3.53 3.67
C LEU A 87 2.19 -3.73 2.36
N TYR A 88 2.79 -3.38 1.23
CA TYR A 88 2.18 -3.50 -0.09
C TYR A 88 1.79 -4.95 -0.42
N MET A 89 2.68 -5.90 -0.19
CA MET A 89 2.40 -7.33 -0.39
C MET A 89 1.43 -7.89 0.65
N PHE A 90 1.42 -7.35 1.87
CA PHE A 90 0.43 -7.70 2.87
C PHE A 90 -0.98 -7.34 2.41
N CYS A 91 -1.18 -6.14 1.86
CA CYS A 91 -2.50 -5.71 1.34
C CYS A 91 -3.04 -6.66 0.28
N PHE A 92 -2.20 -7.14 -0.64
CA PHE A 92 -2.60 -8.15 -1.62
C PHE A 92 -3.07 -9.45 -0.93
N ASN A 93 -2.26 -9.98 -0.02
CA ASN A 93 -2.60 -11.23 0.66
C ASN A 93 -3.84 -11.12 1.55
N LEU A 94 -4.07 -9.95 2.15
CA LEU A 94 -5.24 -9.68 2.99
C LEU A 94 -6.54 -9.62 2.17
N ALA A 95 -6.49 -9.03 0.98
CA ALA A 95 -7.65 -8.88 0.10
C ALA A 95 -7.91 -10.12 -0.76
N LYS A 96 -6.89 -10.92 -1.05
CA LYS A 96 -7.00 -12.10 -1.90
C LYS A 96 -7.81 -13.20 -1.20
N PRO A 97 -8.95 -13.65 -1.78
CA PRO A 97 -9.69 -14.79 -1.25
C PRO A 97 -8.82 -16.04 -1.13
N GLU A 98 -9.06 -16.89 -0.13
CA GLU A 98 -8.24 -18.09 0.13
C GLU A 98 -8.16 -19.03 -1.08
N GLN A 99 -9.28 -19.22 -1.78
CA GLN A 99 -9.41 -20.12 -2.92
C GLN A 99 -8.96 -19.48 -4.26
N SER A 100 -8.62 -18.19 -4.25
CA SER A 100 -8.24 -17.44 -5.46
C SER A 100 -6.75 -17.10 -5.46
N LYS A 101 -6.18 -16.97 -6.66
CA LYS A 101 -4.85 -16.36 -6.88
C LYS A 101 -4.93 -14.86 -7.20
N ASN A 102 -6.15 -14.35 -7.37
CA ASN A 102 -6.42 -13.00 -7.85
C ASN A 102 -7.34 -12.24 -6.89
N ILE A 103 -7.26 -10.92 -6.95
CA ILE A 103 -8.23 -9.98 -6.38
C ILE A 103 -9.01 -9.38 -7.56
N ASP A 104 -10.27 -9.02 -7.39
CA ASP A 104 -11.00 -8.26 -8.39
C ASP A 104 -10.36 -6.87 -8.63
N MET A 105 -10.58 -6.31 -9.82
CA MET A 105 -9.95 -5.05 -10.21
C MET A 105 -10.46 -3.87 -9.37
N GLU A 106 -11.74 -3.87 -8.98
CA GLU A 106 -12.33 -2.82 -8.13
C GLU A 106 -11.61 -2.73 -6.78
N THR A 107 -11.43 -3.86 -6.10
CA THR A 107 -10.70 -3.94 -4.83
C THR A 107 -9.22 -3.56 -5.03
N SER A 108 -8.61 -3.96 -6.15
CA SER A 108 -7.22 -3.60 -6.47
C SER A 108 -7.06 -2.09 -6.62
N ALA A 109 -7.94 -1.45 -7.40
CA ALA A 109 -7.98 -0.01 -7.62
C ALA A 109 -8.23 0.75 -6.31
N ALA A 110 -9.17 0.27 -5.47
CA ALA A 110 -9.45 0.85 -4.17
C ALA A 110 -8.21 0.82 -3.25
N LEU A 111 -7.49 -0.31 -3.18
CA LEU A 111 -6.27 -0.40 -2.39
C LEU A 111 -5.16 0.50 -2.93
N TRP A 112 -4.92 0.50 -4.24
CA TRP A 112 -3.93 1.35 -4.88
C TRP A 112 -4.21 2.85 -4.69
N SER A 113 -5.47 3.26 -4.69
CA SER A 113 -5.88 4.65 -4.39
C SER A 113 -5.45 5.11 -2.99
N VAL A 114 -5.30 4.16 -2.05
CA VAL A 114 -4.94 4.44 -0.67
C VAL A 114 -3.43 4.31 -0.42
N ILE A 115 -2.78 3.31 -1.01
CA ILE A 115 -1.39 2.97 -0.67
C ILE A 115 -0.35 3.43 -1.69
N LEU A 116 -0.74 3.64 -2.95
CA LEU A 116 0.17 4.10 -4.01
C LEU A 116 -0.10 5.57 -4.41
N SER A 117 -1.36 5.95 -4.63
CA SER A 117 -1.72 7.30 -5.13
C SER A 117 -1.18 8.47 -4.30
N PRO A 118 -1.16 8.42 -2.94
CA PRO A 118 -0.56 9.51 -2.16
C PRO A 118 0.95 9.67 -2.36
N LYS A 119 1.63 8.62 -2.85
CA LYS A 119 3.09 8.54 -3.00
C LYS A 119 3.56 8.73 -4.43
N TYR A 120 2.77 8.27 -5.40
CA TYR A 120 3.13 8.20 -6.82
C TYR A 120 2.07 8.91 -7.68
N PRO A 121 2.35 10.11 -8.21
CA PRO A 121 1.37 10.89 -8.97
C PRO A 121 0.77 10.15 -10.18
N VAL A 122 1.57 9.34 -10.87
CA VAL A 122 1.14 8.55 -12.05
C VAL A 122 -0.05 7.62 -11.75
N MET A 123 -0.21 7.22 -10.48
CA MET A 123 -1.30 6.32 -10.10
C MET A 123 -2.68 6.93 -10.23
N GLN A 124 -2.81 8.25 -10.20
CA GLN A 124 -4.10 8.89 -10.48
C GLN A 124 -4.54 8.60 -11.91
N GLU A 125 -3.62 8.71 -12.86
CA GLU A 125 -3.88 8.42 -14.28
C GLU A 125 -4.08 6.92 -14.52
N VAL A 126 -3.32 6.05 -13.82
CA VAL A 126 -3.53 4.60 -13.90
C VAL A 126 -4.94 4.21 -13.42
N LEU A 127 -5.41 4.80 -12.31
CA LEU A 127 -6.74 4.53 -11.79
C LEU A 127 -7.84 5.05 -12.72
N GLU A 128 -7.63 6.20 -13.36
CA GLU A 128 -8.52 6.73 -14.40
C GLU A 128 -8.59 5.75 -15.59
N PHE A 129 -7.44 5.32 -16.11
CA PHE A 129 -7.36 4.33 -17.18
C PHE A 129 -8.10 3.02 -16.84
N ILE A 130 -7.89 2.47 -15.64
CA ILE A 130 -8.59 1.27 -15.19
C ILE A 130 -10.11 1.49 -15.17
N SER A 131 -10.57 2.66 -14.72
CA SER A 131 -12.00 2.98 -14.67
C SER A 131 -12.62 3.10 -16.06
N GLU A 132 -11.91 3.66 -17.05
CA GLU A 132 -12.37 3.72 -18.45
C GLU A 132 -12.39 2.33 -19.11
N ASN A 133 -11.62 1.38 -18.59
CA ASN A 133 -11.42 0.04 -19.16
C ASN A 133 -11.90 -1.09 -18.23
N GLU A 134 -12.87 -0.81 -17.36
CA GLU A 134 -13.38 -1.77 -16.37
C GLU A 134 -13.94 -3.06 -16.99
N SER A 135 -14.36 -3.02 -18.26
CA SER A 135 -14.87 -4.18 -19.00
C SER A 135 -13.77 -5.15 -19.46
N VAL A 136 -12.55 -4.64 -19.65
CA VAL A 136 -11.38 -5.40 -20.11
C VAL A 136 -10.63 -5.99 -18.92
N TYR A 137 -10.37 -5.15 -17.90
CA TYR A 137 -9.54 -5.52 -16.76
C TYR A 137 -10.39 -5.89 -15.55
N LYS A 138 -10.56 -7.20 -15.32
CA LYS A 138 -11.46 -7.72 -14.28
C LYS A 138 -10.78 -8.14 -12.98
N ALA A 139 -9.49 -8.44 -13.01
CA ALA A 139 -8.77 -8.96 -11.86
C ALA A 139 -7.29 -8.65 -11.90
N THR A 140 -6.68 -8.67 -10.72
CA THR A 140 -5.25 -8.49 -10.51
C THR A 140 -4.67 -9.76 -9.91
N ASN A 141 -3.68 -10.33 -10.58
CA ASN A 141 -2.87 -11.41 -10.04
C ASN A 141 -1.66 -10.84 -9.27
N LYS A 142 -0.87 -11.71 -8.63
CA LYS A 142 0.30 -11.29 -7.85
C LYS A 142 1.37 -10.59 -8.70
N ASP A 143 1.51 -11.00 -9.95
CA ASP A 143 2.51 -10.47 -10.86
C ASP A 143 2.20 -9.01 -11.23
N LEU A 144 1.01 -8.75 -11.78
CA LEU A 144 0.52 -7.40 -12.06
C LEU A 144 0.55 -6.50 -10.83
N TRP A 145 0.16 -7.02 -9.66
CA TRP A 145 0.29 -6.27 -8.40
C TRP A 145 1.73 -5.87 -8.13
N THR A 146 2.67 -6.81 -8.23
CA THR A 146 4.10 -6.52 -7.97
C THR A 146 4.66 -5.52 -8.99
N MET A 147 4.36 -5.74 -10.26
CA MET A 147 4.80 -4.87 -11.37
C MET A 147 4.20 -3.47 -11.32
N MET A 148 3.00 -3.30 -10.78
CA MET A 148 2.41 -1.97 -10.58
C MET A 148 3.27 -1.09 -9.65
N LEU A 149 3.77 -1.66 -8.54
CA LEU A 149 4.69 -0.94 -7.66
C LEU A 149 6.03 -0.68 -8.34
N GLU A 150 6.58 -1.65 -9.06
CA GLU A 150 7.83 -1.48 -9.80
C GLU A 150 7.72 -0.36 -10.84
N PHE A 151 6.62 -0.33 -11.59
CA PHE A 151 6.30 0.73 -12.55
C PHE A 151 6.30 2.11 -11.86
N CYS A 152 5.65 2.23 -10.71
CA CYS A 152 5.65 3.47 -9.93
C CYS A 152 7.04 3.90 -9.43
N GLU A 153 7.93 2.95 -9.14
CA GLU A 153 9.27 3.22 -8.62
C GLU A 153 10.30 3.51 -9.72
N THR A 154 10.08 3.00 -10.94
CA THR A 154 11.11 2.95 -12.00
C THR A 154 10.76 3.76 -13.24
N VAL A 155 9.48 3.95 -13.56
CA VAL A 155 9.04 4.69 -14.73
C VAL A 155 8.70 6.12 -14.33
N LYS A 156 9.31 7.09 -15.01
CA LYS A 156 9.04 8.51 -14.78
C LYS A 156 7.60 8.86 -15.13
N PRO A 157 7.03 9.90 -14.47
CA PRO A 157 5.69 10.37 -14.79
C PRO A 157 5.48 10.79 -16.25
N ASP A 158 6.53 11.15 -16.99
CA ASP A 158 6.48 11.52 -18.40
C ASP A 158 6.69 10.34 -19.36
N LEU A 159 6.87 9.12 -18.83
CA LEU A 159 7.03 7.86 -19.57
C LEU A 159 8.27 7.80 -20.48
N GLN A 160 9.24 8.70 -20.31
CA GLN A 160 10.43 8.76 -21.21
C GLN A 160 11.35 7.55 -21.09
N ASP A 161 11.37 6.90 -19.94
CA ASP A 161 12.16 5.71 -19.63
C ASP A 161 11.33 4.42 -19.73
N TYR A 162 10.13 4.48 -20.30
CA TYR A 162 9.34 3.29 -20.60
C TYR A 162 9.87 2.58 -21.84
N GLU A 163 10.32 1.33 -21.66
CA GLU A 163 10.74 0.43 -22.74
C GLU A 163 9.56 -0.46 -23.16
N SER A 164 9.06 -0.27 -24.39
CA SER A 164 7.91 -1.00 -24.93
C SER A 164 8.19 -2.48 -25.24
N ASP A 165 9.46 -2.88 -25.27
CA ASP A 165 9.91 -4.27 -25.37
C ASP A 165 10.24 -4.89 -24.00
N GLY A 166 9.97 -4.16 -22.91
CA GLY A 166 10.07 -4.66 -21.54
C GLY A 166 9.05 -5.76 -21.24
N ALA A 167 9.31 -6.52 -20.17
CA ALA A 167 8.42 -7.60 -19.72
C ALA A 167 7.28 -7.09 -18.82
N TRP A 168 6.63 -5.99 -19.21
CA TRP A 168 5.51 -5.42 -18.45
C TRP A 168 4.22 -6.22 -18.70
N PRO A 169 3.33 -6.30 -17.69
CA PRO A 169 1.97 -6.76 -17.90
C PRO A 169 1.22 -5.88 -18.91
N THR A 170 0.39 -6.49 -19.75
CA THR A 170 -0.41 -5.80 -20.79
C THR A 170 -1.17 -4.59 -20.29
N LEU A 171 -1.67 -4.61 -19.05
CA LEU A 171 -2.35 -3.44 -18.46
C LEU A 171 -1.46 -2.19 -18.44
N LEU A 172 -0.17 -2.36 -18.11
CA LEU A 172 0.79 -1.26 -18.05
C LEU A 172 1.21 -0.79 -19.44
N ASP A 173 1.36 -1.71 -20.40
CA ASP A 173 1.57 -1.36 -21.82
C ASP A 173 0.40 -0.52 -22.36
N ASP A 174 -0.83 -1.00 -22.20
CA ASP A 174 -2.03 -0.32 -22.67
C ASP A 174 -2.23 1.04 -21.96
N PHE A 175 -1.89 1.14 -20.67
CA PHE A 175 -1.91 2.41 -19.95
C PHE A 175 -0.95 3.43 -20.57
N VAL A 176 0.26 3.00 -20.92
CA VAL A 176 1.28 3.86 -21.55
C VAL A 176 0.79 4.36 -22.91
N GLU A 177 0.19 3.49 -23.72
CA GLU A 177 -0.40 3.87 -25.00
C GLU A 177 -1.54 4.87 -24.83
N TRP A 178 -2.47 4.59 -23.91
CA TRP A 178 -3.59 5.47 -23.59
C TRP A 178 -3.12 6.86 -23.14
N LYS A 179 -2.09 6.92 -22.29
CA LYS A 179 -1.56 8.19 -21.79
C LYS A 179 -0.87 8.99 -22.88
N LYS A 180 -0.09 8.34 -23.76
CA LYS A 180 0.54 9.00 -24.93
C LYS A 180 -0.50 9.56 -25.89
N ALA A 181 -1.62 8.86 -26.08
CA ALA A 181 -2.72 9.32 -26.93
C ALA A 181 -3.45 10.55 -26.37
N LYS A 182 -3.55 10.72 -25.04
CA LYS A 182 -4.19 11.89 -24.40
C LYS A 182 -3.33 13.17 -24.44
N VAL A 183 -2.00 13.04 -24.55
CA VAL A 183 -1.07 14.17 -24.59
C VAL A 183 -0.89 14.74 -26.02
N THR A 184 -1.35 14.00 -27.03
CA THR A 184 -1.32 14.38 -28.45
C THR A 184 -2.61 15.09 -28.85
#